data_AF-A0A661QF35-F1
#
_entry.id   AF-A0A661QF35-F1
#
_cell.length_a   1.000
_cell.length_b   1.000
_cell.length_c   1.000
_cell.angle_alpha   90.00
_cell.angle_beta   90.00
_cell.angle_gamma   90.00
#
_symmetry.space_group_name_H-M   'P 1'
#
loop_
_entity.id
_entity.type
_entity.pdbx_description
1 polymer ?
#
loop_
_entity_poly.entity_id
_entity_poly.type
_entity_poly.pdbx_seq_one_letter_code
_entity_poly.pdbx_strand_id
1 'polypeptide(L)'
;LRERGIPYEQEIDIPSEGIRAADLVEKLQIPVSMVEAVFRNGRIINIYEMVYPGERIGLFPFGTPGPYRVFLGMLRENARRKALEEQLSEGE
;
A
#
# COMPACT_ATOMS: atom_id res chain seq x y z
N LEU A 1 12.96 8.97 -0.30
CA LEU A 1 12.46 9.48 1.01
C LEU A 1 13.46 10.41 1.68
N ARG A 2 14.68 9.94 2.00
CA ARG A 2 15.73 10.75 2.65
C ARG A 2 16.13 12.01 1.88
N GLU A 3 16.27 11.91 0.56
CA GLU A 3 16.59 13.04 -0.33
C GLU A 3 15.46 14.07 -0.44
N ARG A 4 14.23 13.69 -0.11
CA ARG A 4 13.05 14.57 -0.14
C ARG A 4 12.74 15.18 1.25
N GLY A 5 13.57 14.93 2.26
CA GLY A 5 13.33 15.40 3.63
C GLY A 5 12.11 14.78 4.31
N ILE A 6 11.53 13.71 3.75
CA ILE A 6 10.36 13.04 4.31
C ILE A 6 10.83 12.18 5.49
N PRO A 7 10.28 12.38 6.70
CA PRO A 7 10.63 11.59 7.87
C PRO A 7 10.23 10.12 7.67
N TYR A 8 10.92 9.20 8.37
CA TYR A 8 10.62 7.77 8.28
C TYR A 8 9.27 7.39 8.90
N GLU A 9 8.79 8.22 9.82
CA GLU A 9 7.50 8.11 10.49
C GLU A 9 6.82 9.48 10.48
N GLN A 10 5.54 9.50 10.14
CA GLN A 10 4.71 10.69 10.17
C GLN A 10 3.26 10.31 10.43
N GLU A 11 2.54 11.20 11.09
CA GLU A 11 1.10 11.13 11.21
C GLU A 11 0.45 11.78 9.98
N ILE A 12 -0.65 11.19 9.51
CA ILE A 12 -1.41 11.70 8.38
C ILE A 12 -2.87 11.76 8.77
N ASP A 13 -3.44 12.96 8.68
CA ASP A 13 -4.87 13.12 8.83
C ASP A 13 -5.61 12.47 7.66
N ILE A 14 -6.53 11.58 8.00
CA ILE A 14 -7.45 10.94 7.06
C ILE A 14 -8.88 11.03 7.60
N PRO A 15 -9.90 11.02 6.73
CA PRO A 15 -11.30 11.00 7.14
C PRO A 15 -11.65 9.86 8.10
N SER A 16 -12.66 10.10 8.94
CA SER A 16 -13.14 9.13 9.95
C SER A 16 -13.72 7.84 9.34
N GLU A 17 -14.28 7.94 8.15
CA GLU A 17 -14.81 6.86 7.33
C GLU A 17 -13.72 5.98 6.70
N GLY A 18 -12.45 6.39 6.85
CA GLY A 18 -11.29 5.75 6.25
C GLY A 18 -11.09 6.12 4.78
N ILE A 19 -9.94 5.73 4.24
CA ILE A 19 -9.60 5.88 2.81
C ILE A 19 -8.96 4.59 2.30
N ARG A 20 -8.85 4.40 0.98
CA ARG A 20 -8.08 3.26 0.47
C ARG A 20 -6.59 3.52 0.70
N ALA A 21 -5.82 2.44 0.90
CA ALA A 21 -4.38 2.58 1.04
C ALA A 21 -3.72 3.24 -0.19
N ALA A 22 -4.26 3.03 -1.40
CA ALA A 22 -3.84 3.73 -2.62
C ALA A 22 -3.96 5.26 -2.48
N ASP A 23 -5.11 5.74 -2.02
CA ASP A 23 -5.39 7.17 -1.85
C ASP A 23 -4.45 7.78 -0.78
N LEU A 24 -4.12 7.01 0.26
CA LEU A 24 -3.12 7.41 1.27
C LEU A 24 -1.72 7.58 0.66
N VAL A 25 -1.30 6.66 -0.21
CA VAL A 25 0.00 6.70 -0.91
C VAL A 25 0.08 7.90 -1.83
N GLU A 26 -1.00 8.22 -2.54
CA GLU A 26 -1.08 9.42 -3.39
C GLU A 26 -1.05 10.71 -2.56
N LYS A 27 -1.72 10.74 -1.40
CA LYS A 27 -1.67 11.88 -0.45
C LYS A 27 -0.26 12.14 0.06
N LEU A 28 0.56 11.09 0.16
CA LEU A 28 2.00 11.16 0.45
C LEU A 28 2.86 11.59 -0.73
N GLN A 29 2.27 11.87 -1.89
CA GLN A 29 2.95 12.20 -3.14
C GLN A 29 3.96 11.11 -3.57
N ILE A 30 3.64 9.86 -3.21
CA ILE A 30 4.38 8.68 -3.65
C ILE A 30 3.60 8.07 -4.81
N PRO A 31 4.22 7.83 -5.97
CA PRO A 31 3.55 7.10 -7.04
C PRO A 31 3.16 5.70 -6.57
N VAL A 32 1.90 5.30 -6.76
CA VAL A 32 1.40 3.97 -6.41
C VAL A 32 2.19 2.85 -7.11
N SER A 33 2.75 3.14 -8.29
CA SER A 33 3.64 2.24 -9.03
C SER A 33 5.00 1.98 -8.37
N MET A 34 5.37 2.77 -7.35
CA MET A 34 6.59 2.53 -6.56
C MET A 34 6.33 1.65 -5.33
N VAL A 35 5.06 1.38 -5.00
CA VAL A 35 4.68 0.60 -3.83
C VAL A 35 4.33 -0.83 -4.26
N GLU A 36 5.13 -1.79 -3.79
CA GLU A 36 4.87 -3.21 -3.96
C GLU A 36 3.82 -3.70 -2.96
N ALA A 37 3.87 -3.23 -1.72
CA ALA A 37 3.01 -3.77 -0.67
C ALA A 37 2.71 -2.74 0.43
N VAL A 38 1.55 -2.89 1.07
CA VAL A 38 1.12 -2.07 2.21
C VAL A 38 1.00 -2.96 3.44
N PHE A 39 1.70 -2.58 4.51
CA PHE A 39 1.59 -3.18 5.83
C PHE A 39 0.62 -2.38 6.68
N ARG A 40 -0.47 -2.99 7.12
CA ARG A 40 -1.41 -2.44 8.11
C ARG A 40 -1.29 -3.23 9.39
N ASN A 41 -0.80 -2.59 10.46
CA ASN A 41 -0.68 -3.19 11.79
C ASN A 41 0.04 -4.56 11.79
N GLY A 42 1.13 -4.69 11.03
CA GLY A 42 1.91 -5.92 10.97
C GLY A 42 1.39 -6.98 9.98
N ARG A 43 0.39 -6.66 9.15
CA ARG A 43 -0.14 -7.55 8.11
C ARG A 43 -0.12 -6.89 6.74
N ILE A 44 0.24 -7.65 5.71
CA ILE A 44 0.09 -7.22 4.33
C ILE A 44 -1.39 -7.16 3.96
N ILE A 45 -1.79 -6.05 3.35
CA ILE A 45 -3.12 -5.83 2.78
C ILE A 45 -3.01 -5.50 1.30
N ASN A 46 -4.10 -5.66 0.57
CA ASN A 46 -4.21 -5.15 -0.79
C ASN A 46 -4.29 -3.61 -0.77
N ILE A 47 -3.67 -2.95 -1.76
CA ILE A 47 -3.62 -1.48 -1.83
C ILE A 47 -4.99 -0.81 -2.01
N TYR A 48 -6.00 -1.56 -2.47
CA TYR A 48 -7.38 -1.09 -2.58
C TYR A 48 -8.22 -1.33 -1.32
N GLU A 49 -7.67 -1.95 -0.27
CA GLU A 49 -8.34 -2.07 1.02
C GLU A 49 -8.35 -0.75 1.79
N MET A 50 -9.35 -0.60 2.66
CA MET A 50 -9.52 0.57 3.52
C MET A 50 -8.52 0.59 4.67
N VAL A 51 -8.06 1.79 5.01
CA VAL A 51 -7.28 2.13 6.19
C VAL A 51 -8.03 3.17 7.02
N TYR A 52 -7.88 3.10 8.33
CA TYR A 52 -8.64 3.90 9.29
C TYR A 52 -7.73 4.69 10.24
N PRO A 53 -8.23 5.79 10.84
CA PRO A 53 -7.47 6.53 11.84
C PRO A 53 -6.96 5.63 12.97
N GLY A 54 -5.71 5.86 13.39
CA GLY A 54 -5.04 5.08 14.44
C GLY A 54 -4.33 3.82 13.97
N GLU A 55 -4.42 3.46 12.69
CA GLU A 55 -3.67 2.33 12.14
C GLU A 55 -2.24 2.71 11.75
N ARG A 56 -1.30 1.78 11.99
CA ARG A 56 0.10 1.94 11.56
C ARG A 56 0.28 1.36 10.17
N ILE A 57 0.69 2.23 9.24
CA ILE A 57 0.86 1.88 7.83
C ILE A 57 2.35 1.90 7.46
N GLY A 58 2.83 0.81 6.87
CA GLY A 58 4.16 0.69 6.28
C GLY A 58 4.06 0.52 4.76
N LEU A 59 4.89 1.23 4.00
CA LEU A 59 4.95 1.12 2.54
C LEU A 59 6.23 0.40 2.13
N PHE A 60 6.10 -0.65 1.33
CA PHE A 60 7.23 -1.44 0.84
C PHE A 60 7.48 -1.16 -0.64
N PRO A 61 8.70 -0.80 -1.05
CA PRO A 61 9.05 -0.70 -2.46
C PRO A 61 9.28 -2.08 -3.07
N PHE A 62 9.37 -2.12 -4.40
CA PHE A 62 9.81 -3.32 -5.11
C PHE A 62 11.26 -3.67 -4.77
N GLY A 63 11.54 -4.98 -4.71
CA GLY A 63 12.88 -5.52 -4.45
C GLY A 63 12.97 -6.40 -3.19
N THR A 64 11.84 -6.64 -2.52
CA THR A 64 11.80 -7.60 -1.41
C THR A 64 12.22 -8.99 -1.90
N PRO A 65 13.18 -9.70 -1.26
CA PRO A 65 13.60 -11.02 -1.73
C PRO A 65 12.45 -12.04 -1.76
N GLY A 66 12.48 -12.91 -2.78
CA GLY A 66 11.39 -13.85 -3.09
C GLY A 66 10.79 -14.61 -1.91
N PRO A 67 11.61 -15.25 -1.05
CA PRO A 67 11.09 -16.00 0.11
C PRO A 67 10.24 -15.12 1.05
N TYR A 68 10.67 -13.89 1.31
CA TYR A 68 9.92 -12.96 2.17
C TYR A 68 8.61 -12.50 1.52
N ARG A 69 8.59 -12.31 0.19
CA ARG A 69 7.35 -11.98 -0.54
C ARG A 69 6.29 -13.07 -0.37
N VAL A 70 6.71 -14.34 -0.32
CA VAL A 70 5.84 -15.48 -0.04
C VAL A 70 5.38 -15.45 1.42
N PHE A 71 6.32 -15.44 2.37
CA PHE A 71 6.00 -15.56 3.80
C PHE A 71 5.16 -14.40 4.34
N LEU A 72 5.41 -13.18 3.86
CA LEU A 72 4.65 -12.00 4.27
C LEU A 72 3.29 -11.88 3.57
N GLY A 73 3.03 -12.69 2.54
CA GLY A 73 1.78 -12.66 1.79
C GLY A 73 1.72 -11.63 0.65
N MET A 74 2.85 -10.98 0.31
CA MET A 74 2.92 -10.00 -0.78
C MET A 74 2.51 -10.60 -2.13
N LEU A 75 2.95 -11.83 -2.43
CA LEU A 75 2.57 -12.49 -3.69
C LEU A 75 1.06 -12.68 -3.81
N ARG A 76 0.40 -13.06 -2.70
CA ARG A 76 -1.05 -13.27 -2.67
C ARG A 76 -1.79 -11.96 -2.94
N GLU A 77 -1.43 -10.89 -2.24
CA GLU A 77 -2.11 -9.60 -2.44
C GLU A 77 -1.78 -8.94 -3.78
N ASN A 78 -0.58 -9.18 -4.34
CA ASN A 78 -0.23 -8.70 -5.68
C ASN A 78 -1.00 -9.44 -6.78
N ALA A 79 -1.21 -10.75 -6.63
CA ALA A 79 -2.09 -11.49 -7.55
C ALA A 79 -3.53 -10.96 -7.50
N ARG A 80 -4.03 -10.67 -6.29
CA ARG A 80 -5.36 -10.07 -6.10
C ARG A 80 -5.43 -8.66 -6.70
N ARG A 81 -4.40 -7.83 -6.50
CA ARG A 81 -4.31 -6.49 -7.08
C ARG A 81 -4.42 -6.54 -8.60
N LYS A 82 -3.63 -7.39 -9.24
CA LYS A 82 -3.64 -7.57 -10.69
C LYS A 82 -5.03 -7.96 -11.20
N ALA A 83 -5.68 -8.93 -10.56
CA ALA A 83 -7.02 -9.36 -10.95
C ALA A 83 -8.07 -8.23 -10.83
N LEU A 84 -7.96 -7.35 -9.83
CA LEU A 84 -8.84 -6.18 -9.68
C LEU A 84 -8.57 -5.11 -10.74
N GLU A 85 -7.30 -4.83 -11.05
CA GLU A 85 -6.89 -3.88 -12.09
C GLU A 85 -7.33 -4.34 -13.49
N GLU A 86 -7.27 -5.65 -13.76
CA GLU A 86 -7.79 -6.26 -15.00
C GLU A 86 -9.30 -6.10 -15.12
N GLN A 87 -10.06 -6.40 -14.06
CA GLN A 87 -11.52 -6.21 -14.04
C GLN A 87 -11.94 -4.75 -14.25
N LEU A 88 -11.17 -3.79 -13.72
CA LEU A 88 -11.43 -2.36 -13.92
C LEU A 88 -11.17 -1.95 -15.37
N SER A 89 -10.19 -2.56 -16.04
CA SER A 89 -9.80 -2.23 -17.42
C SER A 89 -10.73 -2.87 -18.47
N GLU A 90 -11.38 -3.97 -18.14
CA GLU A 90 -12.37 -4.64 -19.02
C GLU A 90 -13.77 -4.00 -18.97
N GLY A 91 -14.01 -3.13 -17.99
CA GLY A 91 -15.28 -2.42 -17.79
C GLY A 91 -15.36 -1.01 -18.41
N GLU A 92 -14.27 -0.54 -19.04
CA GLU A 92 -14.16 0.73 -19.78
C GLU A 92 -14.26 0.52 -21.30
#